data_AF-F7YUJ0-F1
#
_entry.id   AF-F7YUJ0-F1
#
_cell.length_a   1.000
_cell.length_b   1.000
_cell.length_c   1.000
_cell.angle_alpha   90.00
_cell.angle_beta   90.00
_cell.angle_gamma   90.00
#
_symmetry.space_group_name_H-M   'P 1'
#
loop_
_entity.id
_entity.type
_entity.pdbx_description
1 polymer ?
#
loop_
_entity_poly.entity_id
_entity_poly.type
_entity_poly.pdbx_seq_one_letter_code
_entity_poly.pdbx_strand_id
1 'polypeptide(L)'
;MKRSVFVLLFALCLWLAVSCVASSLANSPWPKFRGDAQNTGRSPYSGPQTPTLKWMYKTGGSVESSPVIGSDGTIYVGSWDKNVYALDPNGTLKWRFETDDRVISSPAIGSDGTIYVGQRMDTSML
;
A
#
# COMPACT_ATOMS: atom_id res chain seq x y z
N MET A 1 -44.66 -33.03 -14.94
CA MET A 1 -43.17 -33.03 -14.90
C MET A 1 -42.68 -32.07 -15.97
N LYS A 2 -42.18 -30.86 -15.63
CA LYS A 2 -41.45 -29.88 -16.50
C LYS A 2 -41.50 -28.43 -15.96
N ARG A 3 -41.28 -28.19 -14.66
CA ARG A 3 -41.15 -26.80 -14.13
C ARG A 3 -40.01 -26.58 -13.13
N SER A 4 -39.33 -27.62 -12.66
CA SER A 4 -38.38 -27.50 -11.55
C SER A 4 -36.89 -27.35 -11.95
N VAL A 5 -36.53 -27.51 -13.23
CA VAL A 5 -35.12 -27.46 -13.67
C VAL A 5 -34.69 -26.04 -14.09
N PHE A 6 -35.62 -25.18 -14.49
CA PHE A 6 -35.27 -23.85 -15.03
C PHE A 6 -34.88 -22.81 -13.95
N VAL A 7 -35.36 -22.98 -12.71
CA VAL A 7 -35.07 -22.06 -11.61
C VAL A 7 -33.66 -22.30 -11.02
N LEU A 8 -33.15 -23.53 -11.07
CA LEU A 8 -31.84 -23.89 -10.53
C LEU A 8 -30.66 -23.38 -11.39
N LEU A 9 -30.85 -23.21 -12.71
CA LEU A 9 -29.82 -22.64 -13.59
C LEU A 9 -29.67 -21.10 -13.47
N PHE A 10 -30.72 -20.39 -13.06
CA PHE A 10 -30.64 -18.95 -12.82
C PHE A 10 -29.98 -18.61 -11.49
N ALA A 11 -30.14 -19.44 -10.46
CA ALA A 11 -29.47 -19.26 -9.17
C ALA A 11 -27.95 -19.53 -9.24
N LEU A 12 -27.51 -20.46 -10.10
CA LEU A 12 -26.08 -20.74 -10.28
C LEU A 12 -25.36 -19.65 -11.09
N CYS A 13 -26.07 -19.00 -12.04
CA CYS A 13 -25.53 -17.90 -12.83
C CYS A 13 -25.43 -16.59 -12.03
N LEU A 14 -26.35 -16.34 -11.09
CA LEU A 14 -26.26 -15.21 -10.16
C LEU A 14 -25.21 -15.39 -9.06
N TRP A 15 -24.75 -16.62 -8.80
CA TRP A 15 -23.70 -16.89 -7.81
C TRP A 15 -22.29 -16.81 -8.41
N LEU A 16 -22.16 -17.04 -9.72
CA LEU A 16 -20.90 -16.88 -10.46
C LEU A 16 -20.63 -15.44 -10.94
N ALA A 17 -21.62 -14.55 -10.92
CA ALA A 17 -21.50 -13.16 -11.36
C ALA A 17 -21.13 -12.17 -10.25
N VAL A 18 -20.93 -12.63 -9.01
CA VAL A 18 -20.08 -11.89 -8.06
C VAL A 18 -18.64 -12.29 -8.38
N SER A 19 -18.19 -12.00 -9.61
CA SER A 19 -16.77 -11.99 -9.90
C SER A 19 -16.17 -10.94 -8.97
N CYS A 20 -15.50 -11.43 -7.92
CA CYS A 20 -14.65 -10.63 -7.06
C CYS A 20 -13.89 -9.67 -7.97
N VAL A 21 -14.17 -8.37 -7.87
CA VAL A 21 -13.21 -7.39 -8.37
C VAL A 21 -12.04 -7.58 -7.43
N ALA A 22 -11.08 -8.42 -7.84
CA ALA A 22 -9.88 -8.65 -7.07
C ALA A 22 -9.23 -7.26 -6.94
N SER A 23 -9.28 -6.70 -5.74
CA SER A 23 -8.60 -5.43 -5.47
C SER A 23 -7.15 -5.62 -5.87
N SER A 24 -6.64 -4.77 -6.75
CA SER A 24 -5.22 -4.79 -7.15
C SER A 24 -4.30 -4.40 -6.00
N LEU A 25 -4.85 -3.93 -4.88
CA LEU A 25 -4.13 -3.52 -3.68
C LEU A 25 -4.03 -4.68 -2.69
N ALA A 26 -2.93 -4.68 -1.93
CA ALA A 26 -2.79 -5.58 -0.79
C ALA A 26 -3.95 -5.45 0.20
N ASN A 27 -4.33 -6.58 0.79
CA ASN A 27 -5.11 -6.59 2.02
C ASN A 27 -4.18 -6.24 3.19
N SER A 28 -3.90 -4.94 3.35
CA SER A 28 -3.02 -4.42 4.38
C SER A 28 -3.62 -3.20 5.08
N PRO A 29 -3.07 -2.76 6.23
CA PRO A 29 -3.61 -1.62 6.97
C PRO A 29 -3.59 -0.30 6.20
N TRP A 30 -2.61 -0.11 5.29
CA TRP A 30 -2.48 1.11 4.50
C TRP A 30 -1.69 0.86 3.20
N PRO A 31 -2.31 0.27 2.15
CA PRO A 31 -1.58 -0.25 1.00
C PRO A 31 -1.10 0.80 -0.01
N LYS A 32 -1.56 2.05 0.05
CA LYS A 32 -1.19 3.11 -0.91
C LYS A 32 -1.41 4.52 -0.34
N PHE A 33 -1.01 5.53 -1.11
CA PHE A 33 -1.35 6.93 -0.83
C PHE A 33 -2.84 7.09 -0.52
N ARG A 34 -3.13 7.76 0.60
CA ARG A 34 -4.49 7.94 1.14
C ARG A 34 -5.29 6.65 1.40
N GLY A 35 -4.61 5.53 1.59
CA GLY A 35 -5.13 4.32 2.24
C GLY A 35 -6.04 3.44 1.39
N ASP A 36 -6.76 3.98 0.40
CA ASP A 36 -7.73 3.23 -0.39
C ASP A 36 -7.76 3.65 -1.87
N ALA A 37 -8.51 2.91 -2.68
CA ALA A 37 -8.66 3.17 -4.11
C ALA A 37 -9.37 4.51 -4.40
N GLN A 38 -10.20 5.01 -3.46
CA GLN A 38 -10.89 6.30 -3.57
C GLN A 38 -10.04 7.47 -3.05
N ASN A 39 -8.85 7.20 -2.51
CA ASN A 39 -7.94 8.15 -1.88
C ASN A 39 -8.60 8.97 -0.76
N THR A 40 -9.38 8.33 0.12
CA THR A 40 -10.11 9.07 1.17
C THR A 40 -9.22 9.56 2.32
N GLY A 41 -8.10 8.88 2.58
CA GLY A 41 -7.21 9.19 3.71
C GLY A 41 -7.83 8.87 5.08
N ARG A 42 -8.85 8.01 5.13
CA ARG A 42 -9.54 7.65 6.38
C ARG A 42 -8.96 6.36 6.96
N SER A 43 -8.47 6.45 8.19
CA SER A 43 -8.12 5.29 8.99
C SER A 43 -9.38 4.72 9.67
N PRO A 44 -9.56 3.39 9.74
CA PRO A 44 -10.60 2.78 10.57
C PRO A 44 -10.22 2.77 12.06
N TYR A 45 -8.97 3.09 12.40
CA TYR A 45 -8.46 3.10 13.76
C TYR A 45 -8.61 4.47 14.41
N SER A 46 -9.12 4.50 15.63
CA SER A 46 -9.04 5.68 16.49
C SER A 46 -7.61 5.86 16.99
N GLY A 47 -7.05 7.05 16.75
CA GLY A 47 -5.73 7.41 17.25
C GLY A 47 -5.70 7.65 18.77
N PRO A 48 -4.50 7.72 19.37
CA PRO A 48 -4.35 8.07 20.78
C PRO A 48 -4.91 9.48 21.04
N GLN A 49 -5.61 9.66 22.15
CA GLN A 49 -6.14 10.98 22.56
C GLN A 49 -5.03 11.96 22.95
N THR A 50 -3.87 11.43 23.34
CA THR A 50 -2.66 12.21 23.62
C THR A 50 -1.49 11.56 22.89
N PRO A 51 -1.00 12.17 21.79
CA PRO A 51 0.09 11.59 21.02
C PRO A 51 1.41 11.67 21.81
N THR A 52 2.17 10.58 21.78
CA THR A 52 3.54 10.52 22.29
C THR A 52 4.45 9.93 21.21
N LEU A 53 5.71 10.37 21.15
CA LEU A 53 6.68 9.84 20.21
C LEU A 53 7.02 8.39 20.60
N LYS A 54 6.61 7.42 19.79
CA LYS A 54 6.91 6.00 20.03
C LYS A 54 8.34 5.63 19.62
N TRP A 55 8.77 6.09 18.44
CA TRP A 55 10.11 5.91 17.91
C TRP A 55 10.35 6.90 16.76
N MET A 56 11.61 7.04 16.35
CA MET A 56 12.03 7.82 15.19
C MET A 56 13.13 7.08 14.44
N TYR A 57 13.07 7.13 13.11
CA TYR A 57 14.13 6.65 12.23
C TYR A 57 14.61 7.80 11.34
N LYS A 58 15.92 8.05 11.32
CA LYS A 58 16.52 9.13 10.53
C LYS A 58 16.96 8.60 9.16
N THR A 59 16.31 9.09 8.10
CA THR A 59 16.76 8.91 6.72
C THR A 59 17.92 9.86 6.39
N GLY A 60 18.63 9.59 5.29
CA GLY A 60 19.71 10.45 4.79
C GLY A 60 19.23 11.70 4.05
N GLY A 61 17.97 11.73 3.59
CA GLY A 61 17.39 12.85 2.86
C GLY A 61 15.95 13.15 3.27
N SER A 62 15.39 14.22 2.72
CA SER A 62 13.99 14.62 2.91
C SER A 62 13.03 13.48 2.57
N VAL A 63 11.95 13.38 3.34
CA VAL A 63 10.86 12.42 3.11
C VAL A 63 9.63 13.22 2.71
N GLU A 64 9.37 13.28 1.40
CA GLU A 64 8.14 13.86 0.83
C GLU A 64 7.10 12.78 0.50
N SER A 65 7.54 11.53 0.45
CA SER A 65 6.69 10.35 0.29
C SER A 65 5.73 10.20 1.48
N SER A 66 4.50 9.76 1.23
CA SER A 66 3.65 9.19 2.28
C SER A 66 4.05 7.73 2.54
N PRO A 67 4.07 7.26 3.79
CA PRO A 67 4.35 5.85 4.08
C PRO A 67 3.16 4.96 3.73
N VAL A 68 3.45 3.68 3.46
CA VAL A 68 2.47 2.59 3.37
C VAL A 68 2.79 1.50 4.37
N ILE A 69 1.79 0.72 4.77
CA ILE A 69 1.91 -0.33 5.79
C ILE A 69 1.52 -1.67 5.16
N GLY A 70 2.44 -2.62 5.18
CA GLY A 70 2.24 -4.01 4.74
C GLY A 70 1.35 -4.81 5.69
N SER A 71 0.89 -5.98 5.23
CA SER A 71 0.04 -6.87 6.03
C SER A 71 0.76 -7.40 7.29
N ASP A 72 2.09 -7.45 7.27
CA ASP A 72 2.94 -7.82 8.40
C ASP A 72 3.30 -6.62 9.32
N GLY A 73 2.76 -5.43 9.03
CA GLY A 73 3.06 -4.20 9.74
C GLY A 73 4.34 -3.50 9.31
N THR A 74 5.07 -4.01 8.30
CA THR A 74 6.24 -3.32 7.75
C THR A 74 5.84 -1.97 7.16
N ILE A 75 6.61 -0.94 7.47
CA ILE A 75 6.37 0.43 7.01
C ILE A 75 7.34 0.71 5.85
N TYR A 76 6.80 1.06 4.69
CA TYR A 76 7.59 1.40 3.50
C TYR A 76 7.50 2.88 3.18
N VAL A 77 8.63 3.51 2.88
CA VAL A 77 8.68 4.95 2.56
C VAL A 77 9.88 5.28 1.66
N GLY A 78 9.68 6.17 0.69
CA GLY A 78 10.75 6.70 -0.17
C GLY A 78 11.42 7.95 0.40
N SER A 79 12.69 8.18 0.06
CA SER A 79 13.44 9.36 0.46
C SER A 79 14.25 9.98 -0.69
N TRP A 80 14.58 11.26 -0.52
CA TRP A 80 15.46 12.03 -1.40
C TRP A 80 16.93 11.56 -1.38
N ASP A 81 17.32 10.72 -0.43
CA ASP A 81 18.66 10.09 -0.44
C ASP A 81 18.77 8.91 -1.41
N LYS A 82 17.81 8.76 -2.33
CA LYS A 82 17.71 7.67 -3.31
C LYS A 82 17.46 6.30 -2.68
N ASN A 83 16.86 6.24 -1.51
CA ASN A 83 16.50 4.96 -0.89
C ASN A 83 15.00 4.80 -0.68
N VAL A 84 14.54 3.57 -0.82
CA VAL A 84 13.31 3.06 -0.23
C VAL A 84 13.67 2.36 1.07
N TYR A 85 12.98 2.71 2.14
CA TYR A 85 13.18 2.13 3.46
C TYR A 85 12.03 1.18 3.79
N ALA A 86 12.36 0.02 4.35
CA ALA A 86 11.41 -0.85 5.05
C ALA A 86 11.77 -0.90 6.53
N LEU A 87 10.84 -0.47 7.37
CA LEU A 87 11.00 -0.42 8.82
C LEU A 87 10.04 -1.40 9.50
N ASP A 88 10.51 -2.04 10.57
CA ASP A 88 9.66 -2.80 11.47
C ASP A 88 8.71 -1.88 12.25
N PRO A 89 7.59 -2.41 12.80
CA PRO A 89 6.66 -1.63 13.62
C PRO A 89 7.27 -0.94 14.87
N ASN A 90 8.45 -1.39 15.30
CA ASN A 90 9.22 -0.82 16.41
C ASN A 90 10.20 0.29 15.96
N GLY A 91 10.29 0.58 14.65
CA GLY A 91 11.17 1.59 14.07
C GLY A 91 12.56 1.08 13.66
N THR A 92 12.88 -0.21 13.78
CA THR A 92 14.17 -0.76 13.31
C THR A 92 14.17 -0.94 11.79
N LEU A 93 15.34 -0.76 11.18
CA LEU A 93 15.52 -1.00 9.74
C LEU A 93 15.44 -2.50 9.45
N LYS A 94 14.48 -2.93 8.62
CA LYS A 94 14.47 -4.27 8.02
C LYS A 94 15.43 -4.34 6.85
N TRP A 95 15.29 -3.41 5.93
CA TRP A 95 16.15 -3.26 4.75
C TRP A 95 16.01 -1.87 4.14
N ARG A 96 16.97 -1.50 3.28
CA ARG A 96 16.84 -0.38 2.36
C ARG A 96 17.21 -0.81 0.94
N PHE A 97 16.59 -0.18 -0.05
CA PHE A 97 16.85 -0.42 -1.46
C PHE A 97 17.24 0.89 -2.12
N GLU A 98 18.42 0.92 -2.76
CA GLU A 98 18.94 2.10 -3.45
C GLU A 98 18.36 2.17 -4.88
N THR A 99 17.90 3.36 -5.26
CA THR A 99 17.37 3.70 -6.58
C THR A 99 18.33 4.64 -7.31
N ASP A 100 18.14 4.86 -8.61
CA ASP A 100 19.08 5.70 -9.38
C ASP A 100 18.98 7.18 -8.99
N ASP A 101 17.80 7.59 -8.53
CA ASP A 101 17.49 8.97 -8.16
C ASP A 101 16.45 9.02 -7.02
N ARG A 102 16.09 10.24 -6.60
CA ARG A 102 15.22 10.55 -5.46
C ARG A 102 13.89 9.83 -5.55
N VAL A 103 13.51 9.16 -4.46
CA VAL A 103 12.17 8.55 -4.33
C VAL A 103 11.26 9.55 -3.64
N ILE A 104 10.59 10.37 -4.44
CA ILE A 104 9.63 11.38 -3.95
C ILE A 104 8.19 10.86 -3.94
N SER A 105 7.90 9.81 -4.72
CA SER A 105 6.55 9.26 -4.81
C SER A 105 6.21 8.38 -3.60
N SER A 106 4.92 8.32 -3.28
CA SER A 106 4.42 7.40 -2.25
C SER A 106 4.39 5.96 -2.80
N PRO A 107 4.84 4.95 -2.03
CA PRO A 107 4.79 3.57 -2.49
C PRO A 107 3.33 3.07 -2.63
N ALA A 108 3.18 1.94 -3.32
CA ALA A 108 1.94 1.16 -3.37
C ALA A 108 2.24 -0.34 -3.21
N ILE A 109 1.39 -1.07 -2.51
CA ILE A 109 1.51 -2.50 -2.28
C ILE A 109 0.48 -3.23 -3.14
N GLY A 110 0.97 -4.07 -4.05
CA GLY A 110 0.15 -4.96 -4.86
C GLY A 110 -0.50 -6.07 -4.04
N SER A 111 -1.56 -6.68 -4.57
CA SER A 111 -2.25 -7.81 -3.92
C SER A 111 -1.35 -9.03 -3.68
N ASP A 112 -0.25 -9.15 -4.43
CA ASP A 112 0.82 -10.14 -4.32
C ASP A 112 1.89 -9.77 -3.26
N GLY A 113 1.80 -8.59 -2.65
CA GLY A 113 2.79 -8.05 -1.71
C GLY A 113 3.95 -7.30 -2.37
N THR A 114 3.96 -7.16 -3.70
CA THR A 114 5.00 -6.40 -4.40
C THR A 114 4.89 -4.91 -4.07
N ILE A 115 6.02 -4.28 -3.74
CA ILE A 115 6.11 -2.84 -3.44
C ILE A 115 6.51 -2.08 -4.70
N TYR A 116 5.64 -1.18 -5.16
CA TYR A 116 5.88 -0.31 -6.31
C TYR A 116 6.25 1.08 -5.83
N VAL A 117 7.33 1.64 -6.39
CA VAL A 117 7.79 3.00 -6.14
C VAL A 117 8.14 3.68 -7.46
N GLY A 118 7.85 4.98 -7.56
CA GLY A 118 8.33 5.83 -8.64
C GLY A 118 9.51 6.69 -8.19
N GLN A 119 10.62 6.63 -8.91
CA GLN A 119 11.71 7.58 -8.74
C GLN A 119 11.47 8.81 -9.61
N ARG A 120 11.95 9.98 -9.16
CA ARG A 120 12.01 11.16 -10.01
C ARG A 120 13.06 10.89 -11.09
N MET A 121 12.72 11.06 -12.35
CA MET A 121 13.71 11.12 -13.42
C MET A 121 14.17 12.58 -13.52
N ASP A 122 15.46 12.85 -13.30
CA ASP A 122 16.04 14.13 -13.70
C ASP A 122 16.22 14.17 -15.22
N THR A 123 15.48 15.07 -15.88
CA THR A 123 15.55 15.27 -17.33
C THR A 123 16.75 16.10 -17.77
N SER A 124 17.63 16.54 -16.86
CA SER A 124 18.85 17.29 -17.19
C SER A 124 19.90 16.48 -17.97
N MET A 125 19.67 15.18 -18.15
CA MET A 125 20.53 14.24 -18.89
C MET A 125 20.00 13.85 -20.27
N LEU A 126 18.97 14.54 -20.78
CA LEU A 126 18.45 14.45 -22.16
C LEU A 126 18.75 15.74 -22.92
#